data_AF-A0A392QJR1-F1
#
_entry.id   AF-A0A392QJR1-F1
#
_cell.length_a   1.000
_cell.length_b   1.000
_cell.length_c   1.000
_cell.angle_alpha   90.00
_cell.angle_beta   90.00
_cell.angle_gamma   90.00
#
_symmetry.space_group_name_H-M   'P 1'
#
loop_
_entity.id
_entity.type
_entity.pdbx_description
1 polymer ?
#
loop_
_entity_poly.entity_id
_entity_poly.type
_entity_poly.pdbx_seq_one_letter_code
_entity_poly.pdbx_strand_id
1 'polypeptide(L)'
;MASMSNLSFLSSIFLFNIISIPFLANALSSCNGPCKTFNDCSGQLTCINGKCNDDPDVGTHICSGTNPPPSPPSGGGGTCQPSGTLKC
;
A
#
# COMPACT_ATOMS: atom_id res chain seq x y z
N MET A 1 -43.76 -15.63 14.01
CA MET A 1 -43.28 -15.15 12.68
C MET A 1 -42.23 -14.04 12.76
N ALA A 2 -42.10 -13.28 13.86
CA ALA A 2 -41.08 -12.22 13.97
C ALA A 2 -39.63 -12.74 14.13
N SER A 3 -39.41 -13.93 14.72
CA SER A 3 -38.07 -14.45 15.00
C SER A 3 -37.29 -14.87 13.73
N MET A 4 -37.98 -15.39 12.70
CA MET A 4 -37.36 -15.80 11.42
C MET A 4 -36.89 -14.59 10.60
N SER A 5 -37.63 -13.48 10.61
CA SER A 5 -37.26 -12.25 9.88
C SER A 5 -36.03 -11.56 10.47
N ASN A 6 -35.87 -11.60 11.80
CA ASN A 6 -34.69 -11.07 12.48
C ASN A 6 -33.43 -11.88 12.15
N LEU A 7 -33.55 -13.20 12.04
CA LEU A 7 -32.42 -14.06 11.68
C LEU A 7 -31.96 -13.84 10.23
N SER A 8 -32.90 -13.65 9.30
CA SER A 8 -32.59 -13.29 7.91
C SER A 8 -31.93 -11.92 7.78
N PHE A 9 -32.36 -10.95 8.60
CA PHE A 9 -31.79 -9.62 8.63
C PHE A 9 -30.34 -9.62 9.15
N LEU A 10 -30.07 -10.36 10.24
CA LEU A 10 -28.73 -10.53 10.78
C LEU A 10 -27.79 -11.26 9.81
N SER A 11 -28.29 -12.29 9.12
CA SER A 11 -27.55 -13.01 8.09
C SER A 11 -27.15 -12.11 6.92
N SER A 12 -28.06 -11.24 6.47
CA SER A 12 -27.82 -10.27 5.39
C SER A 12 -26.74 -9.25 5.77
N ILE A 13 -26.78 -8.72 7.00
CA ILE A 13 -25.75 -7.80 7.51
C ILE A 13 -24.39 -8.50 7.56
N PHE A 14 -24.34 -9.75 8.04
CA PHE A 14 -23.09 -10.49 8.17
C PHE A 14 -22.42 -10.74 6.82
N LEU A 15 -23.19 -11.14 5.80
CA LEU A 15 -22.69 -11.33 4.43
C LEU A 15 -22.21 -10.00 3.81
N PHE A 16 -22.90 -8.89 4.05
CA PHE A 16 -22.50 -7.58 3.55
C PHE A 16 -21.16 -7.10 4.15
N ASN A 17 -20.91 -7.41 5.43
CA ASN A 17 -19.65 -7.07 6.10
C ASN A 17 -18.48 -7.90 5.56
N ILE A 18 -18.63 -9.21 5.36
CA ILE A 18 -17.55 -10.09 4.87
C ILE A 18 -17.05 -9.66 3.47
N ILE A 19 -17.94 -9.16 2.60
CA ILE A 19 -17.58 -8.68 1.25
C ILE A 19 -16.95 -7.27 1.31
N SER A 20 -17.26 -6.47 2.33
CA SER A 20 -16.79 -5.09 2.47
C SER A 20 -15.46 -4.96 3.22
N ILE A 21 -15.06 -5.97 4.01
CA ILE A 21 -13.84 -5.98 4.82
C ILE A 21 -12.51 -6.23 4.07
N PRO A 22 -12.41 -6.82 2.85
CA PRO A 22 -11.11 -7.02 2.22
C PRO A 22 -10.48 -5.70 1.72
N PHE A 23 -11.16 -4.57 1.89
CA PHE A 23 -10.68 -3.23 1.52
C PHE A 23 -9.98 -2.47 2.65
N LEU A 24 -9.61 -3.13 3.75
CA LEU A 24 -8.51 -2.65 4.60
C LEU A 24 -7.16 -2.92 3.91
N ALA A 25 -7.08 -2.56 2.62
CA ALA A 25 -5.93 -2.76 1.78
C ALA A 25 -4.79 -1.92 2.34
N ASN A 26 -3.81 -2.59 2.94
CA ASN A 26 -2.48 -2.01 3.07
C ASN A 26 -2.10 -1.53 1.67
N ALA A 27 -1.84 -0.24 1.50
CA ALA A 27 -1.45 0.30 0.21
C ALA A 27 -0.19 -0.46 -0.24
N LEU A 28 -0.35 -1.33 -1.24
CA LEU A 28 0.75 -2.15 -1.73
C LEU A 28 1.75 -1.22 -2.42
N SER A 29 2.99 -1.20 -1.93
CA SER A 29 4.08 -0.44 -2.53
C SER A 29 4.47 -1.01 -3.88
N SER A 30 4.82 -0.12 -4.80
CA SER A 30 5.50 -0.48 -6.06
C SER A 30 7.02 -0.49 -5.84
N CYS A 31 7.80 -0.64 -6.92
CA CYS A 31 9.27 -0.63 -6.88
C CYS A 31 9.84 0.54 -6.08
N ASN A 32 10.83 0.26 -5.24
CA ASN A 32 11.47 1.20 -4.31
C ASN A 32 10.54 1.84 -3.26
N GLY A 33 9.26 1.47 -3.23
CA GLY A 33 8.31 1.91 -2.21
C GLY A 33 8.60 1.26 -0.85
N PRO A 34 8.20 1.88 0.27
CA PRO A 34 8.43 1.36 1.61
C PRO A 34 7.62 0.08 1.86
N CYS A 35 8.18 -0.86 2.61
CA CYS A 35 7.52 -2.08 3.06
C CYS A 35 8.06 -2.53 4.42
N LYS A 36 7.28 -3.32 5.17
CA LYS A 36 7.73 -4.01 6.39
C LYS A 36 7.70 -5.52 6.25
N THR A 37 6.79 -6.03 5.44
CA THR A 37 6.52 -7.44 5.22
C THR A 37 6.40 -7.71 3.72
N PHE A 38 6.49 -8.98 3.34
CA PHE A 38 6.32 -9.41 1.95
C PHE A 38 4.96 -8.98 1.35
N ASN A 39 3.90 -8.95 2.17
CA ASN A 39 2.55 -8.59 1.74
C ASN A 39 2.33 -7.08 1.56
N ASP A 40 3.34 -6.25 1.80
CA ASP A 40 3.26 -4.80 1.57
C ASP A 40 3.64 -4.42 0.14
N CYS A 41 4.05 -5.38 -0.69
CA CYS A 41 4.51 -5.13 -2.05
C CYS A 41 3.49 -5.62 -3.10
N SER A 42 3.35 -4.85 -4.19
CA SER A 42 2.43 -5.20 -5.28
C SER A 42 2.96 -6.35 -6.14
N GLY A 43 2.09 -7.27 -6.53
CA GLY A 43 2.43 -8.31 -7.50
C GLY A 43 3.44 -9.32 -6.96
N GLN A 44 4.51 -9.56 -7.73
CA GLN A 44 5.56 -10.54 -7.43
C GLN A 44 6.80 -9.89 -6.78
N LEU A 45 6.66 -8.68 -6.25
CA LEU A 45 7.73 -7.95 -5.58
C LEU A 45 7.94 -8.48 -4.17
N THR A 46 9.18 -8.48 -3.71
CA THR A 46 9.57 -8.87 -2.35
C THR A 46 10.03 -7.66 -1.53
N CYS A 47 9.87 -7.74 -0.21
CA CYS A 47 10.33 -6.69 0.69
C CYS A 47 11.77 -6.95 1.14
N ILE A 48 12.73 -6.22 0.56
CA ILE A 48 14.15 -6.32 0.91
C ILE A 48 14.63 -4.98 1.46
N ASN A 49 15.22 -5.01 2.65
CA ASN A 49 15.79 -3.84 3.32
C ASN A 49 14.77 -2.68 3.47
N GLY A 50 13.51 -3.03 3.73
CA GLY A 50 12.40 -2.09 3.90
C GLY A 50 11.89 -1.45 2.60
N LYS A 51 12.26 -2.01 1.43
CA LYS A 51 11.79 -1.57 0.11
C LYS A 51 11.32 -2.73 -0.76
N CYS A 52 10.29 -2.48 -1.56
CA CYS A 52 9.83 -3.44 -2.56
C CYS A 52 10.79 -3.51 -3.74
N ASN A 53 11.31 -4.71 -4.00
CA ASN A 53 12.27 -5.00 -5.06
C ASN A 53 11.90 -6.30 -5.79
N ASP A 54 12.58 -6.56 -6.90
CA ASP A 54 12.48 -7.84 -7.61
C ASP A 54 12.88 -9.01 -6.71
N ASP A 55 12.13 -10.11 -6.81
CA ASP A 55 12.44 -11.34 -6.09
C ASP A 55 13.63 -12.05 -6.75
N PRO A 56 14.78 -12.21 -6.05
CA PRO A 56 15.98 -12.80 -6.63
C PRO A 56 15.84 -14.30 -6.90
N ASP A 57 14.94 -14.99 -6.20
CA ASP A 57 14.72 -16.44 -6.35
C ASP A 57 13.80 -16.74 -7.53
N VAL A 58 12.85 -15.83 -7.80
CA VAL A 58 11.96 -15.91 -8.96
C VAL A 58 12.63 -15.35 -10.22
N GLY A 59 13.55 -14.39 -10.07
CA GLY A 59 14.26 -13.76 -11.19
C GLY A 59 13.38 -12.78 -11.97
N THR A 60 12.49 -12.05 -11.29
CA THR A 60 11.68 -11.01 -11.94
C THR A 60 12.54 -9.80 -12.31
N HIS A 61 12.14 -9.09 -13.37
CA HIS A 61 12.80 -7.85 -13.82
C HIS A 61 11.82 -6.68 -13.90
N ILE A 62 10.93 -6.57 -12.90
CA ILE A 62 9.85 -5.58 -12.82
C ILE A 62 10.43 -4.21 -12.42
N CYS A 63 11.35 -4.17 -11.46
CA CYS A 63 12.02 -2.95 -11.02
C CYS A 63 13.24 -2.60 -11.88
N SER A 64 13.72 -3.53 -12.70
CA SER A 64 14.90 -3.33 -13.55
C SER A 64 14.64 -2.42 -14.76
N GLY A 65 13.37 -2.28 -15.19
CA GLY A 65 12.98 -1.50 -16.38
C GLY A 65 12.31 -0.15 -16.09
N THR A 66 12.07 0.17 -14.82
CA THR A 66 11.47 1.44 -14.43
C THR A 66 12.58 2.44 -14.12
N ASN A 67 12.86 3.36 -15.05
CA ASN A 67 13.39 4.67 -14.63
C ASN A 67 12.41 5.18 -13.57
N PRO A 68 12.84 5.35 -12.31
CA PRO A 68 11.91 5.83 -11.29
C PRO A 68 11.41 7.21 -11.74
N PRO A 69 10.10 7.47 -11.78
CA PRO A 69 9.66 8.85 -11.68
C PRO A 69 10.30 9.43 -10.41
N PRO A 70 10.82 10.67 -10.44
CA PRO A 70 11.47 11.25 -9.27
C PRO A 70 10.54 11.10 -8.07
N SER A 71 11.06 10.53 -6.99
CA SER A 71 10.31 10.33 -5.75
C SER A 71 9.63 11.65 -5.37
N PRO A 72 8.31 11.68 -5.13
CA PRO A 72 7.70 12.86 -4.53
C PRO A 72 8.43 13.11 -3.20
N PRO A 73 8.75 14.37 -2.86
CA PRO A 73 9.45 14.67 -1.62
C PRO A 73 8.67 14.04 -0.46
N SER A 74 9.33 13.15 0.30
CA SER A 74 8.79 12.61 1.54
C SER A 74 8.48 13.77 2.48
N GLY A 75 7.21 14.20 2.48
CA GLY A 75 6.67 15.14 3.44
C GLY A 75 6.60 14.48 4.81
N GLY A 76 7.68 14.61 5.58
CA GLY A 76 7.72 14.12 6.96
C GLY A 76 9.15 13.94 7.46
N GLY A 77 9.83 15.03 7.80
CA GLY A 77 11.05 14.98 8.62
C GLY A 77 12.35 15.48 7.99
N GLY A 78 12.32 16.07 6.79
CA GLY A 78 13.46 16.79 6.22
C GLY A 78 13.37 18.29 6.52
N THR A 79 14.48 18.88 6.97
CA THR A 79 14.63 20.29 7.32
C THR A 79 13.97 21.22 6.29
N CYS A 80 12.94 21.95 6.71
CA CYS A 80 12.35 23.03 5.92
C CYS A 80 13.44 24.08 5.64
N GLN A 81 13.91 24.17 4.40
CA GLN A 81 14.90 25.15 3.98
C GLN A 81 14.22 26.28 3.20
N PRO A 82 14.51 27.55 3.51
CA PRO A 82 13.95 28.68 2.79
C PRO A 82 14.47 28.69 1.33
N SER A 83 13.57 28.88 0.38
CA SER A 83 13.89 28.97 -1.07
C SER A 83 14.55 30.29 -1.50
N GLY A 84 14.99 31.12 -0.54
CA GLY A 84 15.69 32.38 -0.83
C GLY A 84 15.42 33.49 0.18
N THR A 85 15.89 34.70 -0.14
CA THR A 85 15.70 35.92 0.67
C THR A 85 15.10 37.02 -0.19
N LEU A 86 14.00 37.62 0.27
CA LEU A 86 13.45 38.85 -0.27
C LEU A 86 14.18 40.04 0.38
N LYS A 87 14.81 40.90 -0.43
CA LYS A 87 15.26 42.22 0.02
C LYS A 87 14.14 43.21 -0.21
N CYS A 88 13.69 43.84 0.87
CA CYS A 88 12.78 44.98 0.84
C CYS A 88 13.58 46.28 0.80
#